data_AF-A0A485P3U4-F1
#
_entry.id   AF-A0A485P3U4-F1
#
_cell.length_a   1.000
_cell.length_b   1.000
_cell.length_c   1.000
_cell.angle_alpha   90.00
_cell.angle_beta   90.00
_cell.angle_gamma   90.00
#
_symmetry.space_group_name_H-M   'P 1'
#
loop_
_entity.id
_entity.type
_entity.pdbx_description
1 polymer ?
#
loop_
_entity_poly.entity_id
_entity_poly.type
_entity_poly.pdbx_seq_one_letter_code
_entity_poly.pdbx_strand_id
1 'polypeptide(L)'
;MQGQRTWEKAYQHHRRKVQDAQPLVDTRAPLSLSHLHLKLKKLKLEEEHLAVIDRDNRLLLERVSCIMRTRGQMHITGPFLPLQRALCFLLCCPRIRVLPGTQADSVPTAEQGHKQ
;
A
#
# COMPACT_ATOMS: atom_id res chain seq x y z
N MET A 1 47.26 62.05 -8.14
CA MET A 1 46.72 61.26 -7.01
C MET A 1 45.18 61.14 -6.96
N GLN A 2 44.39 61.82 -7.81
CA GLN A 2 42.92 61.84 -7.68
C GLN A 2 42.20 60.61 -8.27
N GLY A 3 42.75 59.98 -9.33
CA GLY A 3 42.13 58.82 -9.99
C GLY A 3 42.07 57.53 -9.14
N GLN A 4 43.00 57.35 -8.20
CA GLN A 4 42.97 56.22 -7.26
C GLN A 4 41.77 56.32 -6.30
N ARG A 5 41.30 57.52 -5.95
CA ARG A 5 40.20 57.65 -4.99
C ARG A 5 38.82 57.45 -5.63
N THR A 6 38.69 57.63 -6.94
CA THR A 6 37.43 57.46 -7.67
C THR A 6 37.15 56.00 -8.00
N TRP A 7 38.17 55.25 -8.44
CA TRP A 7 38.06 53.80 -8.66
C TRP A 7 37.70 53.06 -7.35
N GLU A 8 38.35 53.42 -6.23
CA GLU A 8 38.10 52.79 -4.93
C GLU A 8 36.63 52.96 -4.52
N LYS A 9 36.09 54.17 -4.67
CA LYS A 9 34.69 54.47 -4.36
C LYS A 9 33.71 53.72 -5.27
N ALA A 10 34.00 53.66 -6.57
CA ALA A 10 33.18 52.91 -7.52
C ALA A 10 33.17 51.41 -7.21
N TYR A 11 34.32 50.85 -6.83
CA TYR A 11 34.46 49.46 -6.43
C TYR A 11 33.67 49.15 -5.15
N GLN A 12 33.79 49.99 -4.12
CA GLN A 12 33.03 49.85 -2.87
C GLN A 12 31.52 49.96 -3.09
N HIS A 13 31.09 50.83 -4.00
CA HIS A 13 29.68 50.97 -4.38
C HIS A 13 29.17 49.74 -5.15
N HIS A 14 29.97 49.20 -6.07
CA HIS A 14 29.64 47.96 -6.76
C HIS A 14 29.50 46.78 -5.79
N ARG A 15 30.46 46.62 -4.88
CA ARG A 15 30.44 45.58 -3.84
C ARG A 15 29.17 45.63 -3.00
N ARG A 16 28.73 46.82 -2.57
CA ARG A 16 27.45 46.99 -1.87
C ARG A 16 26.27 46.55 -2.71
N LYS A 17 26.18 47.00 -3.96
CA LYS A 17 25.08 46.59 -4.87
C LYS A 17 25.04 45.08 -5.13
N VAL A 18 26.20 44.42 -5.18
CA VAL A 18 26.27 42.95 -5.32
C VAL A 18 25.85 42.25 -4.03
N GLN A 19 26.21 42.78 -2.86
CA GLN A 19 25.79 42.22 -1.56
C GLN A 19 24.30 42.41 -1.29
N ASP A 20 23.74 43.55 -1.68
CA ASP A 20 22.33 43.88 -1.49
C ASP A 20 21.42 43.24 -2.54
N ALA A 21 21.99 42.68 -3.62
CA ALA A 21 21.23 42.05 -4.67
C ALA A 21 20.49 40.81 -4.15
N GLN A 22 19.16 40.85 -4.19
CA GLN A 22 18.32 39.69 -3.90
C GLN A 22 18.29 38.75 -5.13
N PRO A 23 18.33 37.43 -4.93
CA PRO A 23 18.13 36.49 -6.02
C PRO A 23 16.73 36.65 -6.61
N LEU A 24 16.65 36.81 -7.93
CA LEU A 24 15.38 36.96 -8.66
C LEU A 24 14.54 35.67 -8.65
N VAL A 25 15.22 34.53 -8.52
CA VAL A 25 14.61 33.19 -8.54
C VAL A 25 14.71 32.59 -7.15
N ASP A 26 13.61 31.99 -6.70
CA ASP A 26 13.61 31.21 -5.48
C ASP A 26 14.52 29.98 -5.64
N THR A 27 15.57 29.90 -4.83
CA THR A 27 16.51 28.78 -4.78
C THR A 27 16.20 27.82 -3.62
N ARG A 28 15.07 28.00 -2.93
CA ARG A 28 14.65 27.10 -1.86
C ARG A 28 14.42 25.70 -2.42
N ALA A 29 14.66 24.71 -1.56
CA ALA A 29 14.33 23.33 -1.89
C ALA A 29 12.84 23.23 -2.25
N PRO A 30 12.48 22.56 -3.36
CA PRO A 30 11.09 22.33 -3.71
C PRO A 30 10.36 21.67 -2.53
N LEU A 31 9.12 22.09 -2.28
CA LEU A 31 8.29 21.48 -1.24
C LEU A 31 8.19 19.98 -1.51
N SER A 32 8.43 19.17 -0.47
CA SER A 32 8.25 17.72 -0.55
C SER A 32 6.75 17.40 -0.60
N LEU A 33 6.16 17.50 -1.79
CA LEU A 33 4.76 17.19 -1.99
C LEU A 33 4.57 15.68 -1.81
N SER A 34 3.60 15.29 -0.99
CA SER A 34 3.32 13.88 -0.66
C SER A 34 3.09 12.99 -1.89
N HIS A 35 2.50 13.55 -2.96
CA HIS A 35 2.29 12.86 -4.24
C HIS A 35 3.58 12.61 -5.04
N LEU A 36 4.70 13.25 -4.68
CA LEU A 36 6.02 13.01 -5.28
C LEU A 36 6.69 11.78 -4.66
N HIS A 37 6.38 11.48 -3.39
CA HIS A 37 6.92 10.33 -2.66
C HIS A 37 6.04 9.08 -2.76
N LEU A 38 4.75 9.24 -3.06
CA LEU A 38 3.80 8.14 -3.18
C LEU A 38 3.44 7.88 -4.64
N LYS A 39 3.70 6.66 -5.12
CA LYS A 39 3.30 6.20 -6.45
C LYS A 39 1.79 5.88 -6.47
N LEU A 40 0.95 6.90 -6.33
CA LEU A 40 -0.51 6.74 -6.18
C LEU A 40 -1.14 5.91 -7.30
N LYS A 41 -0.69 6.08 -8.55
CA LYS A 41 -1.17 5.27 -9.69
C LYS A 41 -0.89 3.78 -9.51
N LYS A 42 0.28 3.43 -8.96
CA LYS A 42 0.65 2.04 -8.68
C LYS A 42 -0.23 1.47 -7.58
N LEU A 43 -0.38 2.21 -6.47
CA LEU A 43 -1.20 1.77 -5.34
C LEU A 43 -2.65 1.52 -5.73
N LYS A 44 -3.25 2.42 -6.52
CA LYS A 44 -4.63 2.23 -7.03
C LYS A 44 -4.77 0.98 -7.88
N LEU A 45 -3.83 0.73 -8.79
CA LEU A 45 -3.87 -0.44 -9.65
C LEU A 45 -3.73 -1.74 -8.86
N GLU A 46 -2.88 -1.75 -7.82
CA GLU A 46 -2.74 -2.89 -6.91
C GLU A 46 -4.03 -3.14 -6.12
N GLU A 47 -4.68 -2.09 -5.63
CA GLU A 47 -5.96 -2.19 -4.92
C GLU A 47 -7.08 -2.73 -5.83
N GLU A 48 -7.19 -2.21 -7.05
CA GLU A 48 -8.15 -2.71 -8.04
C GLU A 48 -7.91 -4.18 -8.39
N HIS A 49 -6.64 -4.57 -8.56
CA HIS A 49 -6.28 -5.97 -8.83
C HIS A 49 -6.64 -6.90 -7.66
N LEU A 50 -6.37 -6.49 -6.43
CA LEU A 50 -6.75 -7.24 -5.23
C LEU A 50 -8.28 -7.36 -5.10
N ALA A 51 -9.02 -6.29 -5.40
CA ALA A 51 -10.49 -6.32 -5.36
C ALA A 51 -11.09 -7.34 -6.34
N VAL A 52 -10.51 -7.48 -7.54
CA VAL A 52 -10.91 -8.51 -8.51
C VAL A 52 -10.62 -9.91 -7.97
N ILE A 53 -9.42 -10.14 -7.45
CA ILE A 53 -9.03 -11.43 -6.87
C ILE A 53 -9.97 -11.82 -5.72
N ASP A 54 -10.26 -10.89 -4.82
CA ASP A 54 -11.12 -11.16 -3.66
C ASP A 54 -12.56 -11.47 -4.07
N ARG A 55 -13.08 -10.78 -5.08
CA ARG A 55 -14.39 -11.09 -5.65
C ARG A 55 -14.40 -12.49 -6.25
N ASP A 56 -13.40 -12.85 -7.04
CA ASP A 56 -13.32 -14.15 -7.70
C ASP A 56 -13.14 -15.29 -6.70
N ASN A 57 -12.32 -15.08 -5.66
CA ASN A 57 -12.16 -16.02 -4.56
C ASN A 57 -13.49 -16.29 -3.82
N ARG A 58 -14.28 -15.24 -3.56
CA ARG A 58 -15.61 -15.40 -2.95
C ARG A 58 -16.55 -16.22 -3.83
N LEU A 59 -16.60 -15.92 -5.12
CA LEU A 59 -17.42 -16.66 -6.09
C LEU A 59 -16.99 -18.12 -6.22
N LEU A 60 -15.67 -18.37 -6.22
CA LEU A 60 -15.12 -19.73 -6.24
C LEU A 60 -15.53 -20.51 -4.99
N LEU A 61 -15.37 -19.91 -3.81
CA LEU A 61 -15.76 -20.53 -2.53
C LEU A 61 -17.24 -20.86 -2.48
N GLU A 62 -18.11 -19.96 -2.96
CA GLU A 62 -19.54 -20.19 -3.04
C GLU A 62 -19.88 -21.38 -3.95
N ARG A 63 -19.24 -21.45 -5.13
CA ARG A 63 -19.41 -22.57 -6.07
C ARG A 63 -18.92 -23.88 -5.47
N VAL A 64 -17.74 -23.90 -4.85
CA VAL A 64 -17.20 -25.11 -4.21
C VAL A 64 -18.11 -25.57 -3.07
N SER A 65 -18.59 -24.65 -2.23
CA SER A 65 -19.54 -24.94 -1.14
C SER A 65 -20.87 -25.49 -1.67
N CYS A 66 -21.40 -24.93 -2.76
CA CYS A 66 -22.59 -25.46 -3.42
C CYS A 66 -22.36 -26.89 -3.92
N ILE A 67 -21.24 -27.14 -4.59
CA ILE A 67 -20.92 -28.47 -5.12
C ILE A 67 -20.72 -29.50 -3.99
N MET A 68 -20.01 -29.12 -2.94
CA MET A 68 -19.82 -29.95 -1.74
C MET A 68 -21.16 -30.31 -1.09
N ARG A 69 -22.10 -29.37 -1.00
CA ARG A 69 -23.44 -29.61 -0.46
C ARG A 69 -24.29 -30.51 -1.35
N THR A 70 -24.13 -30.42 -2.67
CA THR A 70 -25.09 -31.02 -3.63
C THR A 70 -24.67 -32.42 -4.13
N ARG A 71 -23.68 -33.09 -3.51
CA ARG A 71 -23.25 -34.48 -3.81
C ARG A 71 -23.18 -34.85 -5.32
N GLY A 72 -22.84 -33.89 -6.18
CA GLY A 72 -22.67 -34.12 -7.62
C GLY A 72 -23.89 -33.86 -8.52
N GLN A 73 -24.97 -33.26 -8.04
CA GLN A 73 -26.11 -32.85 -8.90
C GLN A 73 -25.91 -31.42 -9.45
N MET A 74 -24.78 -31.16 -10.12
CA MET A 74 -24.55 -29.89 -10.81
C MET A 74 -24.09 -30.17 -12.24
N HIS A 75 -24.90 -29.75 -13.21
CA HIS A 75 -24.54 -29.80 -14.63
C HIS A 75 -23.54 -28.66 -14.90
N ILE A 76 -22.25 -28.98 -14.72
CA ILE A 76 -21.14 -28.08 -14.99
C ILE A 76 -20.77 -28.23 -16.47
N THR A 77 -21.17 -27.25 -17.29
CA THR A 77 -20.72 -27.11 -18.69
C THR A 77 -19.25 -26.70 -18.71
N GLY A 78 -18.33 -27.63 -18.48
CA GLY A 78 -16.88 -27.39 -18.53
C GLY A 78 -16.08 -28.69 -18.46
N PRO A 79 -14.88 -28.79 -19.08
CA PRO A 79 -14.17 -30.04 -19.30
C PRO A 79 -13.35 -30.54 -18.09
N PHE A 80 -13.58 -30.04 -16.87
CA PHE A 80 -12.75 -30.39 -15.71
C PHE A 80 -13.27 -31.64 -15.00
N LEU A 81 -12.60 -32.74 -15.34
CA LEU A 81 -12.79 -34.17 -15.08
C LEU A 81 -12.64 -34.58 -13.56
N PRO A 82 -12.78 -35.88 -13.21
CA PRO A 82 -13.52 -36.48 -12.08
C PRO A 82 -12.85 -36.39 -10.70
N LEU A 83 -11.92 -35.45 -10.49
CA LEU A 83 -11.21 -35.28 -9.22
C LEU A 83 -12.14 -34.91 -8.05
N GLN A 84 -13.33 -34.39 -8.32
CA GLN A 84 -14.31 -34.05 -7.29
C GLN A 84 -14.90 -35.27 -6.56
N ARG A 85 -14.96 -36.46 -7.17
CA ARG A 85 -15.42 -37.66 -6.43
C ARG A 85 -14.45 -38.02 -5.31
N ALA A 86 -13.14 -37.89 -5.56
CA ALA A 86 -12.11 -38.11 -4.56
C ALA A 86 -12.12 -37.03 -3.46
N LEU A 87 -12.33 -35.76 -3.83
CA LEU A 87 -12.40 -34.65 -2.88
C LEU A 87 -13.64 -34.72 -1.96
N CYS A 88 -14.81 -35.13 -2.49
CA CYS A 88 -15.99 -35.42 -1.67
C CYS A 88 -15.75 -36.57 -0.68
N PHE A 89 -15.03 -37.62 -1.09
CA PHE A 89 -14.68 -38.71 -0.18
C PHE A 89 -13.70 -38.26 0.92
N LEU A 90 -12.70 -37.42 0.60
CA LEU A 90 -11.70 -36.95 1.56
C LEU A 90 -12.27 -35.92 2.55
N LEU A 91 -13.18 -35.04 2.12
CA LEU A 91 -13.74 -33.97 2.97
C LEU A 91 -15.04 -34.34 3.70
N CYS A 92 -15.83 -35.33 3.23
CA CYS A 92 -17.03 -35.80 3.94
C CYS A 92 -16.79 -37.03 4.83
N CYS A 93 -15.56 -37.54 4.98
CA CYS A 93 -15.25 -38.54 6.00
C CYS A 93 -15.32 -37.89 7.41
N PRO A 94 -16.24 -38.32 8.30
CA PRO A 94 -16.37 -37.75 9.65
C PRO A 94 -15.22 -38.15 10.60
N ARG A 95 -14.10 -38.68 10.09
CA ARG A 95 -13.01 -39.26 10.89
C ARG A 95 -11.87 -38.30 11.20
N ILE A 96 -11.95 -37.02 10.81
CA ILE A 96 -11.00 -35.99 11.25
C ILE A 96 -11.67 -35.16 12.33
N ARG A 97 -11.45 -35.58 13.58
CA ARG A 97 -11.83 -34.87 14.80
C ARG A 97 -11.02 -33.57 14.87
N VAL A 98 -11.60 -32.45 14.45
CA VAL A 98 -11.03 -31.13 14.73
C VAL A 98 -11.25 -30.84 16.21
N LEU A 99 -10.17 -30.71 16.98
CA LEU A 99 -10.22 -30.18 18.36
C LEU A 99 -10.62 -28.70 18.31
N PRO A 100 -11.50 -28.21 19.20
CA PRO A 100 -11.76 -26.78 19.32
C PRO A 100 -10.58 -26.13 20.07
N GLY A 101 -9.80 -25.33 19.35
CA GLY A 101 -8.86 -24.36 19.94
C GLY A 101 -9.64 -23.16 20.46
N THR A 102 -9.69 -23.04 21.78
CA THR A 102 -10.30 -21.98 22.58
C THR A 102 -9.75 -20.58 22.25
N GLN A 103 -10.68 -19.65 22.03
CA GLN A 103 -10.72 -18.25 22.50
C GLN A 103 -9.39 -17.59 22.93
N ALA A 104 -9.04 -16.49 22.26
CA ALA A 104 -8.26 -15.40 22.84
C ALA A 104 -8.93 -14.08 22.46
N ASP A 105 -9.85 -13.64 23.31
CA ASP A 105 -10.36 -12.29 23.35
C ASP A 105 -9.27 -11.30 23.81
N SER A 106 -9.41 -10.06 23.35
CA SER A 106 -8.95 -8.81 23.97
C SER A 106 -7.43 -8.55 24.10
N VAL A 107 -6.93 -7.62 23.27
CA VAL A 107 -5.81 -6.74 23.61
C VAL A 107 -6.39 -5.44 24.19
N PRO A 108 -6.10 -5.08 25.45
CA PRO A 108 -6.45 -3.78 25.99
C PRO A 108 -5.32 -2.76 25.75
N THR A 109 -5.74 -1.55 25.39
CA THR A 109 -4.96 -0.31 25.37
C THR A 109 -4.76 0.21 26.80
N ALA A 110 -3.51 0.50 27.20
CA ALA A 110 -3.10 1.48 28.22
C ALA A 110 -1.57 1.69 28.06
N GLU A 111 -1.02 2.86 27.72
CA GLU A 111 -0.90 4.13 28.48
C GLU A 111 -0.24 3.94 29.86
N GLN A 112 1.07 4.28 29.94
CA GLN A 112 1.88 4.83 31.07
C GLN A 112 3.35 4.43 30.82
N GLY A 113 4.35 5.31 30.78
CA GLY A 113 4.55 6.52 31.56
C GLY A 113 5.67 6.27 32.58
N HIS A 114 6.81 6.96 32.39
CA HIS A 114 7.82 7.30 33.41
C HIS A 114 8.60 6.19 34.14
N LYS A 115 9.91 6.07 33.85
CA LYS A 115 11.01 5.83 34.81
C LYS A 115 12.29 6.46 34.22
N GLN A 116 12.74 7.60 34.75
CA GLN A 116 13.64 7.81 35.89
C GLN A 116 15.09 7.93 35.42
#